data_AF-A0A3D1M6M1-F1
#
_entry.id   AF-A0A3D1M6M1-F1
#
_cell.length_a   1.000
_cell.length_b   1.000
_cell.length_c   1.000
_cell.angle_alpha   90.00
_cell.angle_beta   90.00
_cell.angle_gamma   90.00
#
_symmetry.space_group_name_H-M   'P 1'
#
loop_
_entity.id
_entity.type
_entity.pdbx_description
1 polymer ?
#
loop_
_entity_poly.entity_id
_entity_poly.type
_entity_poly.pdbx_seq_one_letter_code
_entity_poly.pdbx_strand_id
1 'polypeptide(L)'
;VGFENHSGRTYLGDGVRPLGKVIKGYGNNGEDGTEGVHDRNLFGSYSHGPILPKNPEFCDFLLETALCRKYGSFQLEPLQDGFEKAAHDSVLKKVEDGTAGRDD
;
A
#
# COMPACT_ATOMS: atom_id res chain seq x y z
N VAL A 1 0.92 5.12 -1.03
CA VAL A 1 0.16 6.17 -0.31
C VAL A 1 -1.23 5.70 0.08
N GLY A 2 -1.76 6.22 1.18
CA GLY A 2 -3.02 5.78 1.76
C GLY A 2 -3.50 6.71 2.87
N PHE A 3 -4.64 6.37 3.47
CA PHE A 3 -5.14 7.02 4.68
C PHE A 3 -5.43 5.95 5.74
N GLU A 4 -4.99 6.14 6.97
CA GLU A 4 -5.26 5.23 8.07
C GLU A 4 -6.19 5.90 9.10
N ASN A 5 -7.15 5.16 9.64
CA ASN A 5 -8.05 5.63 10.70
C ASN A 5 -8.59 4.44 11.48
N HIS A 6 -7.74 3.89 12.34
CA HIS A 6 -8.07 2.74 13.18
C HIS A 6 -7.55 2.94 14.60
N SER A 7 -8.28 2.37 15.57
CA SER A 7 -7.82 2.25 16.96
C SER A 7 -7.17 0.90 17.26
N GLY A 8 -7.35 -0.08 16.37
CA GLY A 8 -6.74 -1.40 16.48
C GLY A 8 -5.22 -1.32 16.35
N ARG A 9 -4.50 -2.18 17.07
CA ARG A 9 -3.04 -2.28 17.01
C ARG A 9 -2.67 -3.70 16.63
N THR A 10 -2.03 -3.85 15.48
CA THR A 10 -1.56 -5.14 14.98
C THR A 10 -0.12 -5.36 15.39
N TYR A 11 0.15 -6.54 15.95
CA TYR A 11 1.50 -7.02 16.25
C TYR A 11 1.71 -8.29 15.41
N LEU A 12 2.68 -8.24 14.50
CA LEU A 12 2.97 -9.37 13.63
C LEU A 12 3.63 -10.50 14.43
N GLY A 13 3.18 -11.73 14.20
CA GLY A 13 3.79 -12.91 14.81
C GLY A 13 5.16 -13.24 14.21
N ASP A 14 5.91 -14.11 14.88
CA ASP A 14 7.25 -14.52 14.45
C ASP A 14 7.26 -15.04 13.00
N GLY A 15 8.21 -14.54 12.20
CA GLY A 15 8.37 -14.91 10.80
C GLY A 15 7.40 -14.24 9.83
N VAL A 16 6.39 -13.50 10.31
CA VAL A 16 5.48 -12.72 9.47
C VAL A 16 6.12 -11.37 9.13
N ARG A 17 6.10 -11.01 7.84
CA ARG A 17 6.70 -9.76 7.37
C ARG A 17 5.64 -8.68 7.19
N PRO A 18 5.96 -7.40 7.43
CA PRO A 18 5.06 -6.30 7.10
C PRO A 18 4.94 -6.12 5.60
N LEU A 19 3.89 -5.43 5.17
CA LEU A 19 3.73 -5.01 3.76
C LEU A 19 4.81 -4.00 3.37
N GLY A 20 5.16 -3.09 4.29
CA GLY A 20 6.21 -2.12 4.08
C GLY A 20 6.64 -1.38 5.35
N LYS A 21 7.63 -0.52 5.20
CA LYS A 21 8.03 0.44 6.23
C LYS A 21 7.20 1.72 6.10
N VAL A 22 6.81 2.29 7.23
CA VAL A 22 6.14 3.58 7.28
C VAL A 22 7.17 4.68 7.10
N ILE A 23 6.93 5.58 6.13
CA ILE A 23 7.73 6.81 5.96
C ILE A 23 7.10 7.96 6.77
N LYS A 24 5.77 8.08 6.72
CA LYS A 24 4.95 9.00 7.53
C LYS A 24 3.62 8.32 7.89
N GLY A 25 3.17 8.50 9.13
CA GLY A 25 2.01 7.81 9.71
C GLY A 25 2.39 6.92 10.90
N TYR A 26 1.47 6.07 11.33
CA TYR A 26 1.62 5.17 12.47
C TYR A 26 1.69 3.69 12.05
N GLY A 27 1.02 3.30 10.97
CA GLY A 27 0.98 1.92 10.48
C GLY A 27 0.32 0.96 11.49
N ASN A 28 0.86 -0.24 11.58
CA ASN A 28 0.24 -1.36 12.32
C ASN A 28 -0.10 -1.03 13.77
N ASN A 29 0.80 -0.33 14.49
CA ASN A 29 0.66 -0.10 15.93
C ASN A 29 1.23 1.23 16.43
N GLY A 30 1.88 2.04 15.58
CA GLY A 30 2.50 3.31 15.96
C GLY A 30 3.83 3.19 16.71
N GLU A 31 4.39 2.00 16.87
CA GLU A 31 5.63 1.76 17.62
C GLU A 31 6.76 1.20 16.74
N ASP A 32 6.46 0.25 15.85
CA ASP A 32 7.49 -0.48 15.09
C ASP A 32 7.84 0.13 13.72
N GLY A 33 7.11 1.16 13.29
CA GLY A 33 7.34 1.83 12.01
C GLY A 33 7.03 0.96 10.79
N THR A 34 6.17 -0.05 10.94
CA THR A 34 5.76 -0.96 9.86
C THR A 34 4.27 -0.84 9.57
N GLU A 35 3.88 -1.16 8.34
CA GLU A 35 2.49 -1.16 7.92
C GLU A 35 2.11 -2.48 7.26
N GLY A 36 0.91 -2.93 7.59
CA GLY A 36 0.26 -4.09 7.00
C GLY A 36 1.01 -5.41 7.24
N VAL A 37 0.63 -6.41 6.45
CA VAL A 37 1.22 -7.75 6.44
C VAL A 37 1.42 -8.23 5.02
N HIS A 38 2.52 -8.95 4.79
CA HIS A 38 2.83 -9.65 3.55
C HIS A 38 3.38 -11.05 3.88
N ASP A 39 2.53 -12.06 3.75
CA ASP A 39 2.93 -13.46 3.84
C ASP A 39 2.57 -14.20 2.54
N ARG A 40 3.59 -14.57 1.77
CA ARG A 40 3.47 -15.18 0.44
C ARG A 40 2.58 -14.32 -0.48
N ASN A 41 1.37 -14.77 -0.80
CA ASN A 41 0.41 -14.03 -1.63
C ASN A 41 -0.77 -13.49 -0.81
N LEU A 42 -0.61 -13.39 0.52
CA LEU A 42 -1.53 -12.72 1.44
C LEU A 42 -1.00 -11.33 1.73
N PHE A 43 -1.87 -10.35 1.50
CA PHE A 43 -1.59 -8.94 1.74
C PHE A 43 -2.68 -8.35 2.61
N GLY A 44 -2.29 -7.63 3.65
CA GLY A 44 -3.18 -6.85 4.50
C GLY A 44 -2.62 -5.46 4.73
N SER A 45 -3.49 -4.48 4.87
CA SER A 45 -3.12 -3.08 5.14
C SER A 45 -4.28 -2.38 5.85
N TYR A 46 -3.93 -1.45 6.74
CA TYR A 46 -4.84 -0.48 7.33
C TYR A 46 -5.15 0.70 6.41
N SER A 47 -4.45 0.83 5.28
CA SER A 47 -4.72 1.88 4.29
C SER A 47 -6.16 1.78 3.76
N HIS A 48 -6.97 2.76 4.14
CA HIS A 48 -8.30 3.01 3.63
C HIS A 48 -8.31 3.85 2.34
N GLY A 49 -9.48 3.91 1.71
CA GLY A 49 -9.68 4.49 0.40
C GLY A 49 -9.35 3.52 -0.73
N PRO A 50 -9.33 3.98 -1.99
CA PRO A 50 -8.99 3.13 -3.12
C PRO A 50 -7.47 2.85 -3.10
N ILE A 51 -7.06 1.79 -2.39
CA ILE A 51 -5.65 1.41 -2.25
C ILE A 51 -5.03 1.05 -3.61
N LEU A 52 -5.73 0.31 -4.48
CA LEU A 52 -5.16 -0.14 -5.74
C LEU A 52 -5.00 1.00 -6.77
N PRO A 53 -6.03 1.83 -7.07
CA PRO A 53 -5.88 2.92 -8.04
C PRO A 53 -4.85 3.99 -7.64
N LYS A 54 -4.61 4.18 -6.34
CA LYS A 54 -3.59 5.12 -5.84
C LYS A 54 -2.22 4.48 -5.70
N ASN A 55 -2.09 3.18 -5.90
CA ASN A 55 -0.82 2.45 -5.80
C ASN A 55 -0.73 1.49 -7.01
N PRO A 56 -0.59 2.02 -8.24
CA PRO A 56 -0.65 1.20 -9.46
C PRO A 56 0.41 0.10 -9.46
N GLU A 57 1.63 0.37 -8.98
CA GLU A 57 2.69 -0.64 -8.85
C GLU A 57 2.28 -1.80 -7.92
N PHE A 58 1.55 -1.51 -6.84
CA PHE A 58 1.03 -2.56 -5.95
C PHE A 58 -0.12 -3.34 -6.61
N CYS A 59 -0.96 -2.65 -7.37
CA CYS A 59 -2.01 -3.30 -8.18
C CYS A 59 -1.40 -4.28 -9.20
N ASP A 60 -0.40 -3.83 -9.94
CA ASP A 60 0.32 -4.64 -10.93
C ASP A 60 0.99 -5.84 -10.28
N PHE A 61 1.65 -5.64 -9.14
CA PHE A 61 2.27 -6.73 -8.39
C PHE A 61 1.26 -7.81 -7.98
N LEU A 62 0.05 -7.44 -7.55
CA LEU A 62 -1.01 -8.40 -7.22
C LEU A 62 -1.49 -9.16 -8.47
N LEU A 63 -1.67 -8.46 -9.59
CA LEU A 63 -2.10 -9.04 -10.86
C LEU A 63 -1.05 -10.00 -11.42
N GLU A 64 0.21 -9.60 -11.48
CA GLU A 64 1.34 -10.45 -11.89
C GLU A 64 1.44 -11.68 -11.00
N THR A 65 1.34 -11.52 -9.68
CA THR A 65 1.37 -12.64 -8.73
C THR A 65 0.26 -13.65 -9.03
N ALA A 66 -0.96 -13.18 -9.30
CA ALA A 66 -2.09 -14.04 -9.64
C ALA A 66 -1.92 -14.73 -11.00
N LEU A 67 -1.46 -13.99 -12.02
CA LEU A 67 -1.26 -14.49 -13.38
C LEU A 67 -0.10 -15.49 -13.45
N CYS A 68 1.02 -15.20 -12.79
CA CYS A 68 2.14 -16.13 -12.67
C CYS A 68 1.72 -17.43 -11.98
N ARG A 69 0.92 -17.37 -10.91
CA ARG A 69 0.38 -18.58 -10.28
C ARG A 69 -0.46 -19.43 -11.23
N LYS A 70 -1.22 -18.80 -12.13
CA LYS A 70 -2.12 -19.50 -13.05
C LYS A 70 -1.42 -20.01 -14.32
N TYR A 71 -0.47 -19.25 -14.86
CA TYR A 71 0.11 -19.46 -16.18
C TYR A 71 1.63 -19.71 -16.17
N GLY A 72 2.29 -19.66 -15.01
CA GLY A 72 3.73 -19.83 -14.87
C GLY A 72 4.46 -18.49 -14.87
N SER A 73 5.13 -18.16 -15.97
CA SER A 73 5.75 -16.83 -16.14
C SER A 73 4.76 -15.90 -16.81
N PHE A 74 4.57 -14.72 -16.24
CA PHE A 74 3.74 -13.66 -16.81
C PHE A 74 4.40 -12.30 -16.56
N GLN A 75 4.27 -11.38 -17.50
CA GLN A 75 4.71 -10.00 -17.38
C GLN A 75 3.58 -9.12 -17.89
N LEU A 76 3.19 -8.10 -17.12
CA LEU A 76 2.19 -7.16 -17.60
C LEU A 76 2.78 -6.26 -18.69
N GLU A 77 1.99 -6.03 -19.73
CA GLU A 77 2.30 -5.00 -20.70
C GLU A 77 2.03 -3.62 -20.06
N PRO A 78 2.99 -2.67 -20.12
CA PRO A 78 2.80 -1.36 -19.53
C PRO A 78 1.58 -0.62 -20.10
N LEU A 79 0.81 0.01 -19.21
CA LEU A 79 -0.31 0.87 -19.58
C LEU A 79 0.02 2.35 -19.31
N GLN A 80 -0.84 3.23 -19.81
CA GLN A 80 -0.74 4.66 -19.52
C GLN A 80 -1.37 4.96 -18.16
N ASP A 81 -0.55 5.04 -17.11
CA ASP A 81 -1.01 5.27 -15.72
C ASP A 81 -1.07 6.76 -15.34
N GLY A 82 -1.38 7.64 -16.29
CA GLY A 82 -1.27 9.09 -16.09
C GLY A 82 -2.16 9.61 -14.96
N PHE A 83 -3.39 9.10 -14.86
CA PHE A 83 -4.34 9.53 -13.83
C PHE A 83 -4.02 8.94 -12.46
N GLU A 84 -3.62 7.67 -12.42
CA GLU A 84 -3.24 6.92 -11.23
C GLU A 84 -1.99 7.53 -10.59
N LYS A 85 -0.99 7.87 -11.41
CA LYS A 85 0.23 8.58 -10.95
C LYS A 85 -0.10 9.96 -10.42
N ALA A 86 -0.91 10.75 -11.15
CA ALA A 86 -1.33 12.06 -10.67
C ALA A 86 -2.10 11.98 -9.33
N ALA A 87 -2.95 10.96 -9.16
CA ALA A 87 -3.65 10.72 -7.90
C ALA A 87 -2.72 10.26 -6.78
N HIS A 88 -1.75 9.40 -7.06
CA HIS A 88 -0.70 8.97 -6.13
C HIS A 88 0.10 10.18 -5.63
N ASP A 89 0.65 10.95 -6.57
CA ASP A 89 1.54 12.08 -6.31
C ASP A 89 0.84 13.20 -5.54
N SER A 90 -0.44 13.44 -5.83
CA SER A 90 -1.25 14.41 -5.08
C SER A 90 -1.36 14.03 -3.60
N VAL A 91 -1.55 12.75 -3.27
CA VAL A 91 -1.60 12.29 -1.88
C VAL A 91 -0.20 12.30 -1.27
N LEU A 92 0.82 11.84 -2.00
CA LEU A 92 2.20 11.83 -1.53
C LEU A 92 2.65 13.23 -1.14
N LYS A 93 2.39 14.22 -2.00
CA LYS A 93 2.70 15.62 -1.74
C LYS A 93 2.03 16.14 -0.47
N LYS A 94 0.73 15.86 -0.26
CA LYS A 94 0.05 16.26 0.99
C LYS A 94 0.69 15.64 2.23
N VAL A 95 1.16 14.39 2.12
CA VAL A 95 1.86 13.69 3.20
C VAL A 95 3.22 14.32 3.46
N GLU A 96 3.99 14.64 2.41
CA GLU A 96 5.29 15.32 2.48
C GLU A 96 5.18 16.73 3.07
N ASP A 97 4.18 17.49 2.66
CA ASP A 97 3.91 18.86 3.13
C ASP A 97 3.26 18.91 4.52
N GLY A 98 2.79 17.77 5.06
CA GLY A 98 2.11 17.69 6.35
C GLY A 98 0.69 18.28 6.33
N THR A 99 0.06 18.36 5.16
CA THR A 99 -1.31 18.84 4.94
C THR A 99 -2.32 17.70 4.79
N ALA A 100 -1.87 16.44 4.76
CA ALA A 100 -2.74 15.27 4.74
C ALA A 100 -3.70 15.28 5.95
N GLY A 101 -5.02 15.26 5.68
CA GLY A 101 -6.07 15.29 6.70
C GLY A 101 -6.51 16.69 7.16
N ARG A 102 -6.00 17.77 6.54
CA ARG A 102 -6.61 19.10 6.64
C ARG A 102 -7.58 19.25 5.48
N ASP A 103 -8.87 19.27 5.81
CA ASP A 103 -9.93 19.67 4.89
C ASP A 103 -10.06 21.20 4.98
N ASP A 104 -9.32 21.93 4.13
CA ASP A 104 -9.52 23.35 3.86
C ASP A 104 -10.06 23.60 2.44
#